data_AF-A0A660S4D8-F1
#
_entry.id   AF-A0A660S4D8-F1
#
_cell.length_a   1.000
_cell.length_b   1.000
_cell.length_c   1.000
_cell.angle_alpha   90.00
_cell.angle_beta   90.00
_cell.angle_gamma   90.00
#
_symmetry.space_group_name_H-M   'P 1'
#
loop_
_entity.id
_entity.type
_entity.pdbx_description
1 polymer ?
#
loop_
_entity_poly.entity_id
_entity_poly.type
_entity_poly.pdbx_seq_one_letter_code
_entity_poly.pdbx_strand_id
1 'polypeptide(L)' 'MERIKVKKTVHFFLMKATGGDITKHDLEVDEVRWFFLDEAIRNCAYKGEKKVLEEAETRLMLICEKMVD' A
#
# COMPACT_ATOMS: atom_id res chain seq x y z
N MET A 1 -18.44 19.96 16.59
CA MET A 1 -18.08 18.52 16.56
C MET A 1 -16.79 18.38 17.34
N GLU A 2 -16.81 17.62 18.44
CA GLU A 2 -15.65 17.49 19.33
C GLU A 2 -14.61 16.54 18.72
N ARG A 3 -13.31 16.91 18.80
CA ARG A 3 -12.23 16.05 18.30
C ARG A 3 -11.86 15.01 19.36
N ILE A 4 -12.27 13.76 19.14
CA ILE A 4 -11.93 12.63 20.01
C ILE A 4 -10.65 11.96 19.49
N LYS A 5 -9.69 11.67 20.38
CA LYS A 5 -8.50 10.88 20.05
C LYS A 5 -8.82 9.40 20.21
N VAL A 6 -8.57 8.62 19.16
CA VAL A 6 -8.75 7.16 19.18
C VAL A 6 -7.40 6.48 18.96
N LYS A 7 -7.06 5.51 19.80
CA LYS A 7 -5.89 4.65 19.61
C LYS A 7 -6.27 3.50 18.69
N LYS A 8 -5.63 3.41 17.52
CA LYS A 8 -5.84 2.33 16.55
C LYS A 8 -4.53 1.60 16.24
N THR A 9 -4.65 0.31 15.94
CA THR A 9 -3.56 -0.51 15.37
C THR A 9 -3.93 -0.83 13.93
N VAL A 10 -2.98 -0.71 13.01
CA VAL A 10 -3.17 -0.99 11.58
C VAL A 10 -2.15 -2.03 11.15
N HIS A 11 -2.60 -3.06 10.43
CA HIS A 11 -1.76 -4.11 9.87
C HIS A 11 -1.72 -3.99 8.36
N PHE A 12 -0.55 -4.23 7.77
CA PHE A 12 -0.34 -4.16 6.32
C PHE A 12 0.11 -5.52 5.79
N PHE A 13 -0.35 -5.86 4.59
CA PHE A 13 -0.06 -7.12 3.92
C PHE A 13 0.42 -6.85 2.50
N LEU A 14 1.40 -7.64 2.05
CA LEU A 14 1.81 -7.67 0.65
C LEU A 14 0.95 -8.72 -0.07
N MET A 15 0.29 -8.33 -1.16
CA MET A 15 -0.69 -9.17 -1.85
C MET A 15 -0.43 -9.20 -3.35
N LYS A 16 -0.72 -10.34 -3.97
CA LYS A 16 -0.76 -10.48 -5.43
C LYS A 16 -2.18 -10.22 -5.89
N ALA A 17 -2.37 -9.24 -6.78
CA ALA A 17 -3.65 -9.04 -7.44
C ALA A 17 -4.00 -10.26 -8.32
N THR A 18 -5.19 -10.82 -8.15
CA THR A 18 -5.69 -11.97 -8.92
C THR A 18 -6.78 -11.59 -9.93
N GLY A 19 -7.15 -10.31 -9.99
CA GLY A 19 -8.21 -9.76 -10.85
C GLY A 19 -8.97 -8.65 -10.13
N GLY A 20 -10.08 -8.20 -10.73
CA GLY A 20 -10.94 -7.14 -10.20
C GLY A 20 -11.01 -5.91 -11.12
N ASP A 21 -11.98 -5.05 -10.84
CA ASP A 21 -12.18 -3.78 -11.55
C ASP A 21 -12.05 -2.63 -10.56
N ILE A 22 -10.96 -1.87 -10.68
CA ILE A 22 -10.63 -0.79 -9.74
C ILE A 22 -11.62 0.39 -9.82
N THR A 23 -12.44 0.47 -10.88
CA THR A 23 -13.46 1.53 -10.99
C THR A 23 -14.69 1.27 -10.13
N LYS A 24 -14.79 0.09 -9.50
CA LYS A 24 -15.89 -0.30 -8.61
C LYS A 24 -15.55 0.00 -7.15
N HIS A 25 -15.07 1.20 -6.86
CA HIS A 25 -14.88 1.70 -5.50
C HIS A 25 -16.16 2.42 -5.02
N ASP A 26 -16.32 2.55 -3.71
CA ASP A 26 -17.39 3.36 -3.12
C ASP A 26 -16.96 4.83 -3.01
N LEU A 27 -17.67 5.61 -2.18
CA LEU A 27 -17.41 7.03 -1.99
C LEU A 27 -16.28 7.33 -0.98
N GLU A 28 -15.66 6.32 -0.36
CA GLU A 28 -14.56 6.56 0.58
C GLU A 28 -13.28 6.97 -0.14
N VAL A 29 -13.09 6.49 -1.37
CA VAL A 29 -11.90 6.71 -2.18
C VAL A 29 -12.28 7.47 -3.44
N ASP A 30 -11.67 8.63 -3.66
CA ASP A 30 -11.91 9.42 -4.87
C ASP A 30 -11.25 8.80 -6.12
N GLU A 31 -10.09 8.17 -5.96
CA GLU A 31 -9.30 7.63 -7.06
C GLU A 31 -8.41 6.45 -6.64
N VAL A 32 -8.31 5.45 -7.52
CA VAL A 32 -7.39 4.31 -7.40
C VAL A 32 -6.60 4.16 -8.70
N ARG A 33 -5.28 4.03 -8.60
CA ARG A 33 -4.39 3.84 -9.74
C ARG A 33 -3.27 2.85 -9.42
N TRP A 34 -2.78 2.19 -10.47
CA TRP A 34 -1.57 1.39 -10.40
C TRP A 34 -0.35 2.28 -10.66
N PHE A 35 0.70 2.04 -9.87
CA PHE A 35 1.97 2.77 -9.96
C PHE A 35 3.12 1.77 -10.01
N PHE A 36 4.25 2.20 -10.56
CA PHE A 36 5.51 1.58 -10.21
C PHE A 36 5.81 1.84 -8.72
N LEU A 37 6.44 0.88 -8.06
CA LEU A 37 6.62 0.94 -6.60
C LEU A 37 7.43 2.17 -6.16
N ASP A 38 8.47 2.50 -6.91
CA ASP A 38 9.31 3.68 -6.67
C ASP A 38 8.52 4.99 -6.81
N GLU A 39 7.59 5.06 -7.78
CA GLU A 39 6.68 6.18 -7.96
C GLU A 39 5.68 6.29 -6.80
N ALA A 40 5.12 5.17 -6.35
CA ALA A 40 4.23 5.15 -5.19
C ALA A 40 4.95 5.68 -3.92
N ILE A 41 6.19 5.25 -3.68
CA ILE A 41 7.02 5.72 -2.55
C ILE A 41 7.26 7.23 -2.62
N ARG A 42 7.49 7.79 -3.82
CA ARG A 42 7.68 9.23 -4.03
C ARG A 42 6.40 10.04 -3.79
N ASN A 43 5.24 9.49 -4.14
CA ASN A 43 3.95 10.18 -4.06
C ASN A 43 3.25 10.07 -2.69
N CYS A 44 3.75 9.23 -1.76
CA CYS A 44 3.17 9.10 -0.41
C CYS A 44 3.18 10.43 0.36
N ALA A 45 2.00 10.86 0.81
CA ALA A 45 1.84 12.07 1.61
C ALA A 45 2.30 11.89 3.07
N TYR A 46 2.14 10.67 3.63
CA TYR A 46 2.43 10.40 5.03
C TYR A 46 3.66 9.51 5.22
N LYS A 47 4.50 9.85 6.20
CA LYS A 47 5.72 9.10 6.55
C LYS A 47 5.44 7.62 6.89
N GLY A 48 4.30 7.34 7.51
CA GLY A 48 3.91 5.98 7.88
C GLY A 48 3.65 5.11 6.65
N GLU A 49 2.92 5.65 5.67
CA GLU A 49 2.62 4.96 4.40
C GLU A 49 3.90 4.72 3.60
N LYS A 50 4.76 5.75 3.50
CA LYS A 50 6.05 5.63 2.83
C LYS A 50 6.89 4.48 3.42
N LYS A 51 6.98 4.39 4.74
CA LYS A 51 7.72 3.32 5.42
C LYS A 51 7.15 1.93 5.13
N VAL A 52 5.83 1.81 5.00
CA VAL A 52 5.18 0.53 4.63
C VAL A 52 5.57 0.12 3.21
N LEU A 53 5.62 1.06 2.26
CA LEU A 53 6.00 0.77 0.88
C LEU A 53 7.50 0.41 0.74
N GLU A 54 8.39 1.08 1.48
CA GLU A 54 9.82 0.73 1.54
C GLU A 54 10.05 -0.69 2.11
N GLU A 55 9.29 -1.07 3.14
CA GLU A 55 9.30 -2.43 3.68
C GLU A 55 8.75 -3.44 2.65
N ALA A 56 7.72 -3.05 1.89
CA ALA A 56 7.17 -3.88 0.83
C ALA A 56 8.17 -4.11 -0.31
N GLU A 57 8.95 -3.09 -0.70
CA GLU A 57 10.04 -3.19 -1.67
C GLU A 57 11.09 -4.20 -1.23
N THR A 58 11.55 -4.09 0.03
CA THR A 58 12.51 -5.03 0.62
C THR A 58 11.99 -6.47 0.59
N ARG A 59 10.72 -6.67 0.98
CA ARG A 59 10.09 -8.01 0.98
C ARG A 59 9.90 -8.56 -0.43
N LEU A 60 9.54 -7.73 -1.40
CA LEU A 60 9.40 -8.12 -2.80
C LEU A 60 10.73 -8.64 -3.35
N MET A 61 11.83 -7.93 -3.10
CA MET A 61 13.17 -8.39 -3.51
C MET A 61 13.49 -9.78 -2.94
N LEU A 62 13.27 -9.97 -1.64
CA LEU A 62 13.50 -11.27 -0.98
C LEU A 62 12.62 -12.40 -1.53
N ILE A 63 11.38 -12.09 -1.93
CA ILE A 63 10.48 -13.07 -2.54
C ILE A 63 10.98 -13.43 -3.95
N CYS A 64 11.36 -12.43 -4.74
CA CYS A 64 11.84 -12.64 -6.11
C CYS A 64 13.16 -13.43 -6.14
N GLU A 65 14.09 -13.17 -5.24
CA GLU A 65 15.34 -13.95 -5.11
C GLU A 65 15.05 -15.44 -4.89
N LYS A 66 14.11 -15.76 -3.99
CA LYS A 66 13.71 -17.14 -3.68
C LYS A 66 12.92 -17.86 -4.78
N MET A 67 12.44 -17.14 -5.80
CA MET A 67 11.73 -17.74 -6.93
C MET A 67 12.66 -18.16 -8.07
N VAL A 68 13.95 -17.82 -8.00
CA VAL A 68 14.96 -18.13 -9.01
C VAL A 68 15.76 -19.41 -8.65
N ASP A 69 15.62 -19.90 -7.41
CA ASP A 69 16.09 -21.21 -6.93
C ASP A 69 15.07 -22.33 -7.20
#